data_AF-A0A6G3MMM7-F1
#
_entry.id   AF-A0A6G3MMM7-F1
#
_cell.length_a   1.000
_cell.length_b   1.000
_cell.length_c   1.000
_cell.angle_alpha   90.00
_cell.angle_beta   90.00
_cell.angle_gamma   90.00
#
_symmetry.space_group_name_H-M   'P 1'
#
loop_
_entity.id
_entity.type
_entity.pdbx_description
1 polymer ?
#
loop_
_entity_poly.entity_id
_entity_poly.type
_entity_poly.pdbx_seq_one_letter_code
_entity_poly.pdbx_strand_id
1 'polypeptide(L)'
;DEAIMQNLRVYENKAIYNIAKEISDIPNSKTEDQTLKDKETEFKPLVTWLKKTYFKGRISSARLSSRLLTSSCILMAPEQGYSGNMDRIIRSQAYVHGKTSGVDGVLNQAKNLELNPHHPLVKEMLGLAIEDPT
;
A
#
# COMPACT_ATOMS: atom_id res chain seq x y z
N ASP A 1 -11.04 18.42 -6.09
CA ASP A 1 -11.33 17.69 -4.83
C ASP A 1 -10.08 17.19 -4.15
N GLU A 2 -9.31 16.28 -4.75
CA GLU A 2 -8.17 15.68 -4.03
C GLU A 2 -7.10 16.69 -3.60
N ALA A 3 -6.83 17.74 -4.39
CA ALA A 3 -5.92 18.82 -3.99
C ALA A 3 -6.44 19.62 -2.76
N ILE A 4 -7.76 19.75 -2.61
CA ILE A 4 -8.37 20.41 -1.45
C ILE A 4 -8.24 19.49 -0.23
N MET A 5 -8.59 18.21 -0.39
CA MET A 5 -8.52 17.22 0.69
C MET A 5 -7.09 16.96 1.18
N GLN A 6 -6.06 17.23 0.38
CA GLN A 6 -4.67 17.19 0.84
C GLN A 6 -4.35 18.25 1.90
N ASN A 7 -5.02 19.41 1.83
CA ASN A 7 -4.85 20.51 2.77
C ASN A 7 -5.83 20.42 3.94
N LEU A 8 -7.03 19.86 3.72
CA LEU A 8 -8.03 19.64 4.75
C LEU A 8 -7.78 18.32 5.51
N ARG A 9 -6.89 18.35 6.51
CA ARG A 9 -6.54 17.16 7.31
C ARG A 9 -7.46 16.91 8.50
N VAL A 10 -8.11 17.95 9.01
CA VAL A 10 -9.00 17.88 10.17
C VAL A 10 -10.25 18.69 9.87
N TYR A 11 -11.40 18.13 10.21
CA TYR A 11 -12.69 18.82 10.17
C TYR A 11 -13.45 18.50 11.44
N GLU A 12 -13.90 19.52 12.18
CA GLU A 12 -14.61 19.36 13.46
C GLU A 12 -13.92 18.40 14.44
N ASN A 13 -12.60 18.58 14.63
CA ASN A 13 -11.75 17.71 15.47
C ASN A 13 -11.66 16.24 15.03
N LYS A 14 -12.10 15.90 13.81
CA LYS A 14 -11.96 14.57 13.22
C LYS A 14 -10.87 14.60 12.16
N ALA A 15 -9.90 13.70 12.29
CA ALA A 15 -8.89 13.50 11.26
C ALA A 15 -9.52 12.88 10.01
N ILE A 16 -9.14 13.39 8.83
CA ILE A 16 -9.58 12.89 7.53
C ILE A 16 -8.45 12.07 6.92
N TYR A 17 -8.77 10.85 6.49
CA TYR A 17 -7.83 9.93 5.89
C TYR A 17 -8.20 9.60 4.46
N ASN A 18 -7.18 9.42 3.62
CA ASN A 18 -7.36 8.87 2.28
C ASN A 18 -7.11 7.36 2.33
N ILE A 19 -8.14 6.56 2.06
CA ILE A 19 -8.08 5.09 2.11
C ILE A 19 -7.11 4.46 1.08
N ALA A 20 -6.66 5.22 0.07
CA ALA A 20 -5.64 4.79 -0.89
C ALA A 20 -4.21 5.07 -0.43
N LYS A 21 -4.04 5.65 0.77
CA LYS A 21 -2.77 5.90 1.42
C LYS A 21 -2.63 5.05 2.68
N GLU A 22 -1.39 4.87 3.10
CA GLU A 22 -1.08 4.30 4.40
C GLU A 22 -1.76 5.11 5.52
N ILE A 23 -2.35 4.38 6.47
CA ILE A 23 -3.04 4.92 7.64
C ILE A 23 -2.49 4.11 8.82
N SER A 24 -1.82 4.78 9.75
CA SER A 24 -1.23 4.18 10.95
C SER A 24 -2.29 3.75 11.98
N ASP A 25 -3.35 4.54 12.12
CA ASP A 25 -4.29 4.44 13.24
C ASP A 25 -5.68 3.99 12.77
N ILE A 26 -5.75 2.79 12.17
CA ILE A 26 -7.05 2.15 11.93
C ILE A 26 -7.42 1.38 13.21
N PRO A 27 -8.49 1.78 13.92
CA PRO A 27 -8.94 1.02 15.08
C PRO A 27 -9.48 -0.34 14.64
N ASN A 28 -8.82 -1.42 15.05
CA ASN A 28 -9.31 -2.79 14.92
C ASN A 28 -9.70 -3.36 16.30
N SER A 29 -10.40 -4.49 16.30
CA SER A 29 -10.61 -5.24 17.53
C SER A 29 -9.33 -5.95 17.98
N LYS A 30 -9.18 -6.15 19.30
CA LYS A 30 -8.04 -6.91 19.88
C LYS A 30 -7.90 -8.32 19.28
N THR A 31 -9.03 -8.95 18.92
CA THR A 31 -9.10 -10.26 18.30
C THR A 31 -8.56 -10.27 16.88
N GLU A 32 -8.88 -9.25 16.08
CA GLU A 32 -8.38 -9.11 14.71
C GLU A 32 -6.88 -8.81 14.71
N ASP A 33 -6.42 -7.94 15.62
CA ASP A 33 -4.99 -7.63 15.74
C ASP A 33 -4.16 -8.85 16.12
N GLN A 34 -4.66 -9.71 17.02
CA GLN A 34 -3.97 -10.95 17.37
C GLN A 34 -3.93 -11.91 16.17
N THR A 35 -5.05 -12.09 15.50
CA THR A 35 -5.15 -12.96 14.31
C THR A 35 -4.19 -12.50 13.21
N LEU A 36 -4.07 -11.19 13.00
CA LEU A 36 -3.16 -10.63 12.02
C LEU A 36 -1.69 -10.90 12.39
N LYS A 37 -1.30 -10.73 13.67
CA LYS A 37 0.06 -11.01 14.15
C LYS A 37 0.46 -12.49 13.96
N ASP A 38 -0.46 -13.41 14.23
CA ASP A 38 -0.22 -14.83 14.02
C ASP A 38 0.02 -15.11 12.52
N LYS A 39 -0.80 -14.48 11.66
CA LYS A 39 -0.63 -14.56 10.19
C LYS A 39 0.64 -13.87 9.70
N GLU A 40 1.09 -12.78 10.32
CA GLU A 40 2.36 -12.12 9.93
C GLU A 40 3.56 -13.05 10.09
N THR A 41 3.54 -13.93 11.10
CA THR A 41 4.59 -14.93 11.29
C THR A 41 4.53 -16.00 10.21
N GLU A 42 3.34 -16.52 9.92
CA GLU A 42 3.08 -17.52 8.86
C GLU A 42 3.47 -17.01 7.47
N PHE A 43 3.11 -15.77 7.12
CA PHE A 43 3.30 -15.18 5.80
C PHE A 43 4.64 -14.44 5.62
N LYS A 44 5.50 -14.43 6.66
CA LYS A 44 6.82 -13.80 6.60
C LYS A 44 7.68 -14.24 5.40
N PRO A 45 7.71 -15.53 5.00
CA PRO A 45 8.45 -15.96 3.80
C PRO A 45 7.95 -15.26 2.54
N LEU A 46 6.63 -15.27 2.30
CA LEU A 46 6.02 -14.63 1.13
C LEU A 46 6.28 -13.12 1.09
N VAL A 47 6.06 -12.42 2.22
CA VAL A 47 6.28 -10.98 2.31
C VAL A 47 7.75 -10.62 2.01
N THR A 48 8.67 -11.41 2.53
CA THR A 48 10.12 -11.22 2.30
C THR A 48 10.47 -11.47 0.85
N TRP A 49 10.00 -12.56 0.26
CA TRP A 49 10.22 -12.93 -1.14
C TRP A 49 9.69 -11.86 -2.10
N LEU A 50 8.45 -11.38 -1.87
CA LEU A 50 7.87 -10.30 -2.67
C LEU A 50 8.70 -9.02 -2.61
N LYS A 51 9.16 -8.61 -1.42
CA LYS A 51 9.90 -7.36 -1.25
C LYS A 51 11.36 -7.44 -1.73
N LYS A 52 12.04 -8.56 -1.46
CA LYS A 52 13.49 -8.68 -1.69
C LYS A 52 13.85 -9.31 -3.03
N THR A 53 12.95 -10.12 -3.59
CA THR A 53 13.20 -10.88 -4.82
C THR A 53 12.32 -10.36 -5.95
N TYR A 54 11.01 -10.65 -5.93
CA TYR A 54 10.14 -10.42 -7.08
C TYR A 54 9.93 -8.93 -7.42
N PHE A 55 9.71 -8.09 -6.40
CA PHE A 55 9.51 -6.64 -6.57
C PHE A 55 10.69 -5.80 -6.04
N LYS A 56 11.91 -6.37 -6.05
CA LYS A 56 13.11 -5.67 -5.59
C LYS A 56 13.24 -4.29 -6.26
N GLY A 57 13.30 -3.24 -5.45
CA GLY A 57 13.42 -1.85 -5.92
C GLY A 57 12.14 -1.24 -6.52
N ARG A 58 11.03 -1.98 -6.62
CA ARG A 58 9.77 -1.52 -7.23
C ARG A 58 8.70 -1.12 -6.20
N ILE A 59 8.70 -1.79 -5.04
CA ILE A 59 7.81 -1.47 -3.91
C ILE A 59 8.61 -0.92 -2.73
N SER A 60 7.97 -0.11 -1.90
CA SER A 60 8.55 0.45 -0.67
C SER A 60 8.50 -0.56 0.48
N SER A 61 7.35 -1.20 0.68
CA SER A 61 7.16 -2.29 1.65
C SER A 61 6.18 -3.33 1.10
N ALA A 62 6.20 -4.52 1.69
CA ALA A 62 5.15 -5.52 1.56
C ALA A 62 4.68 -5.90 2.97
N ARG A 63 3.38 -6.05 3.20
CA ARG A 63 2.80 -6.45 4.49
C ARG A 63 1.45 -7.14 4.32
N LEU A 64 0.93 -7.72 5.39
CA LEU A 64 -0.46 -8.17 5.43
C LEU A 64 -1.41 -6.99 5.64
N SER A 65 -2.62 -7.13 5.13
CA SER A 65 -3.69 -6.15 5.23
C SER A 65 -4.78 -6.63 6.18
N SER A 66 -5.24 -5.77 7.08
CA SER A 66 -6.46 -5.98 7.87
C SER A 66 -7.73 -5.47 7.17
N ARG A 67 -7.59 -4.64 6.12
CA ARG A 67 -8.72 -3.91 5.49
C ARG A 67 -9.25 -4.57 4.22
N LEU A 68 -8.54 -5.57 3.67
CA LEU A 68 -8.95 -6.26 2.44
C LEU A 68 -9.91 -7.40 2.75
N LEU A 69 -11.07 -7.39 2.10
CA LEU A 69 -12.07 -8.45 2.22
C LEU A 69 -11.94 -9.47 1.09
N THR A 70 -12.22 -9.05 -0.14
CA THR A 70 -12.31 -9.94 -1.31
C THR A 70 -11.11 -9.85 -2.24
N SER A 71 -10.42 -8.71 -2.30
CA SER A 71 -9.24 -8.54 -3.15
C SER A 71 -8.03 -9.28 -2.57
N SER A 72 -7.18 -9.82 -3.43
CA SER A 72 -5.94 -10.53 -3.04
C SER A 72 -4.86 -9.57 -2.52
N CYS A 73 -4.73 -8.39 -3.12
CA CYS A 73 -3.74 -7.39 -2.73
C CYS A 73 -4.16 -5.98 -3.14
N ILE A 74 -3.48 -4.98 -2.59
CA ILE A 74 -3.63 -3.56 -2.95
C ILE A 74 -2.27 -2.85 -2.93
N LEU A 75 -2.10 -1.87 -3.82
CA LEU A 75 -0.99 -0.93 -3.78
C LEU A 75 -1.44 0.38 -3.16
N MET A 76 -0.70 0.83 -2.16
CA MET A 76 -1.00 1.97 -1.32
C MET A 76 0.10 3.01 -1.43
N ALA A 77 -0.28 4.27 -1.51
CA ALA A 77 0.71 5.34 -1.39
C ALA A 77 1.21 5.47 0.05
N PRO A 78 2.46 5.92 0.26
CA PRO A 78 2.89 6.38 1.58
C PRO A 78 1.97 7.48 2.11
N GLU A 79 1.89 7.65 3.42
CA GLU A 79 1.00 8.64 4.07
C GLU A 79 1.17 10.05 3.51
N GLN A 80 2.42 10.48 3.35
CA GLN A 80 2.79 11.79 2.78
C GLN A 80 2.93 11.77 1.24
N GLY A 81 2.66 10.64 0.59
CA GLY A 81 2.77 10.48 -0.87
C GLY A 81 1.52 10.90 -1.64
N TYR A 82 1.56 10.71 -2.95
CA TYR A 82 0.40 10.92 -3.82
C TYR A 82 -0.34 9.61 -4.08
N SER A 83 -1.68 9.65 -4.02
CA SER A 83 -2.52 8.51 -4.35
C SER A 83 -2.44 8.22 -5.85
N GLY A 84 -2.97 7.07 -6.28
CA GLY A 84 -3.08 6.76 -7.71
C GLY A 84 -3.91 7.79 -8.50
N ASN A 85 -4.91 8.42 -7.87
CA ASN A 85 -5.70 9.45 -8.55
C ASN A 85 -4.90 10.76 -8.70
N MET A 86 -4.13 11.16 -7.69
CA MET A 86 -3.28 12.34 -7.82
C MET A 86 -2.09 12.07 -8.76
N ASP A 87 -1.52 10.87 -8.78
CA ASP A 87 -0.52 10.45 -9.77
C ASP A 87 -1.06 10.63 -11.20
N ARG A 88 -2.32 10.26 -11.46
CA ARG A 88 -2.99 10.48 -12.74
C ARG A 88 -3.13 11.97 -13.08
N ILE A 89 -3.58 12.79 -12.13
CA ILE A 89 -3.75 14.24 -12.32
C ILE A 89 -2.41 14.90 -12.63
N ILE A 90 -1.37 14.64 -11.84
CA ILE A 90 -0.04 15.22 -12.03
C ILE A 90 0.55 14.81 -13.38
N ARG A 91 0.43 13.53 -13.78
CA ARG A 91 0.88 13.06 -15.11
C ARG A 91 0.19 13.83 -16.24
N SER A 92 -1.11 14.07 -16.14
CA SER A 92 -1.85 14.84 -17.14
C SER A 92 -1.38 16.30 -17.22
N GLN A 93 -1.12 16.94 -16.07
CA GLN A 93 -0.67 18.33 -16.03
C GLN A 93 0.75 18.49 -16.57
N ALA A 94 1.66 17.59 -16.21
CA ALA A 94 3.04 17.57 -16.69
C ALA A 94 3.12 17.29 -18.20
N TYR A 95 2.20 16.50 -18.75
CA TYR A 95 2.09 16.29 -20.19
C TYR A 95 1.67 17.58 -20.93
N VAL A 96 0.73 18.34 -20.37
CA VAL A 96 0.19 19.56 -21.00
C VAL A 96 1.13 20.77 -20.86
N HIS A 97 1.77 20.96 -19.70
CA HIS A 97 2.56 22.16 -19.40
C HIS A 97 4.08 21.93 -19.43
N GLY A 98 4.53 20.74 -19.82
CA GLY A 98 5.93 20.32 -19.75
C GLY A 98 6.33 19.81 -18.36
N LYS A 99 7.39 18.98 -18.30
CA LYS A 99 7.90 18.43 -17.04
C LYS A 99 8.57 19.54 -16.22
N THR A 100 7.98 19.90 -15.09
CA THR A 100 8.65 20.72 -14.08
C THR A 100 9.62 19.88 -13.24
N SER A 101 10.77 20.45 -12.88
CA SER A 101 11.77 19.81 -12.03
C SER A 101 11.14 19.36 -10.71
N GLY A 102 11.24 18.06 -10.38
CA GLY A 102 10.70 17.46 -9.15
C GLY A 102 9.50 16.52 -9.35
N VAL A 103 8.76 16.64 -10.47
CA VAL A 103 7.60 15.77 -10.76
C VAL A 103 8.00 14.31 -10.97
N ASP A 104 9.16 14.05 -11.59
CA ASP A 104 9.61 12.68 -11.87
C ASP A 104 9.95 11.89 -10.58
N GLY A 105 10.50 12.54 -9.55
CA GLY A 105 10.80 11.88 -8.27
C GLY A 105 9.53 11.47 -7.53
N VAL A 106 8.50 12.30 -7.67
CA VAL A 106 7.18 12.07 -7.09
C VAL A 106 6.43 10.94 -7.81
N LEU A 107 6.38 10.99 -9.14
CA LEU A 107 5.67 10.01 -9.96
C LEU A 107 6.28 8.61 -9.93
N ASN A 108 7.56 8.52 -9.59
CA ASN A 108 8.29 7.25 -9.47
C ASN A 108 8.44 6.78 -8.01
N GLN A 109 7.76 7.43 -7.06
CA GLN A 109 7.77 7.00 -5.67
C GLN A 109 7.18 5.59 -5.54
N ALA A 110 7.98 4.67 -5.00
CA ALA A 110 7.59 3.30 -4.74
C ALA A 110 6.42 3.24 -3.75
N LYS A 111 5.48 2.32 -4.01
CA LYS A 111 4.24 2.15 -3.26
C LYS A 111 4.35 0.99 -2.28
N ASN A 112 3.50 0.95 -1.25
CA ASN A 112 3.41 -0.15 -0.29
C ASN A 112 2.44 -1.21 -0.83
N LEU A 113 2.83 -2.48 -0.80
CA LEU A 113 1.97 -3.61 -1.17
C LEU A 113 1.35 -4.21 0.09
N GLU A 114 0.02 -4.26 0.15
CA GLU A 114 -0.68 -5.03 1.19
C GLU A 114 -1.32 -6.29 0.58
N LEU A 115 -1.23 -7.40 1.30
CA LEU A 115 -1.73 -8.71 0.90
C LEU A 115 -2.88 -9.14 1.81
N ASN A 116 -3.90 -9.77 1.24
CA ASN A 116 -4.99 -10.36 2.00
C ASN A 116 -4.63 -11.80 2.40
N PRO A 117 -4.35 -12.09 3.69
CA PRO A 117 -3.98 -13.44 4.13
C PRO A 117 -5.13 -14.45 4.02
N HIS A 118 -6.38 -14.00 3.85
CA HIS A 118 -7.55 -14.87 3.73
C HIS A 118 -7.80 -15.32 2.28
N HIS A 119 -7.22 -14.61 1.29
CA HIS A 119 -7.47 -14.87 -0.11
C HIS A 119 -6.78 -16.17 -0.58
N PRO A 120 -7.47 -17.10 -1.28
CA PRO A 120 -6.90 -18.39 -1.71
C PRO A 120 -5.60 -18.24 -2.48
N LEU A 121 -5.56 -17.34 -3.47
CA LEU A 121 -4.35 -17.07 -4.26
C LEU A 121 -3.15 -16.65 -3.40
N VAL A 122 -3.35 -15.89 -2.33
CA VAL A 122 -2.26 -15.45 -1.44
C VAL A 122 -1.72 -16.60 -0.61
N LYS A 123 -2.58 -17.55 -0.23
CA LYS A 123 -2.17 -18.80 0.44
C LYS A 123 -1.37 -19.70 -0.49
N GLU A 124 -1.79 -19.86 -1.74
CA GLU A 124 -1.02 -20.64 -2.73
C GLU A 124 0.35 -20.01 -3.02
N MET A 125 0.41 -18.68 -3.14
CA MET A 125 1.68 -17.96 -3.30
C MET A 125 2.62 -18.17 -2.11
N LEU A 126 2.10 -18.33 -0.88
CA LEU A 126 2.93 -18.65 0.28
C LEU A 126 3.61 -20.02 0.13
N GLY A 127 2.89 -21.03 -0.35
CA GLY A 127 3.47 -22.34 -0.65
C GLY A 127 4.63 -22.24 -1.65
N LEU A 128 4.40 -21.56 -2.77
CA LEU A 128 5.42 -21.35 -3.81
C LEU A 128 6.65 -20.60 -3.29
N ALA A 129 6.46 -19.56 -2.47
CA ALA A 129 7.58 -18.79 -1.90
C ALA A 129 8.41 -19.58 -0.87
N ILE A 130 7.84 -20.63 -0.26
CA ILE A 130 8.56 -21.53 0.64
C ILE A 130 9.35 -22.57 -0.17
N GLU A 131 8.78 -23.07 -1.27
CA GLU A 131 9.42 -24.05 -2.15
C GLU A 131 10.59 -23.45 -2.96
N ASP A 132 10.45 -22.19 -3.39
CA ASP A 132 11.50 -21.44 -4.12
C ASP A 132 11.79 -20.08 -3.45
N PRO A 133 12.69 -20.05 -2.44
CA PRO A 133 12.99 -18.84 -1.67
C PRO A 133 13.98 -17.87 -2.35
N THR A 134 14.24 -18.01 -3.66
CA THR A 134 15.28 -17.32 -4.46
C THR A 134 15.52 -15.85 -4.12
#